data_AF-A0AAI8KCT2-F1
#
_entry.id   AF-A0AAI8KCT2-F1
#
_cell.length_a   1.000
_cell.length_b   1.000
_cell.length_c   1.000
_cell.angle_alpha   90.00
_cell.angle_beta   90.00
_cell.angle_gamma   90.00
#
_symmetry.space_group_name_H-M   'P 1'
#
loop_
_entity.id
_entity.type
_entity.pdbx_description
1 polymer ?
#
loop_
_entity_poly.entity_id
_entity_poly.type
_entity_poly.pdbx_seq_one_letter_code
_entity_poly.pdbx_strand_id
1 'polypeptide(L)'
;MKRTPTKAPTARTPKERRGEAQLKATIARIHAALQVLQQQAEPFKNISQLADEVARICGVDRSLLLKRGKSYRKCLDAYPGLLGDGSTPPTPYNTDIDPLHPVMIRNTQLEEENAKLRNIVDDLSKRPVQAARSQDAATKTSGVAEYRREYEVTCQLVDRILDHKRAIRIINDTLTDLSDVSGIPKPIADSTLIAPYVEWKNARA
;
A
#
# COMPACT_ATOMS: atom_id res chain seq x y z
N MET A 1 51.47 17.22 -5.75
CA MET A 1 50.61 16.66 -4.70
C MET A 1 50.37 17.73 -3.63
N LYS A 2 49.16 18.29 -3.53
CA LYS A 2 48.80 19.27 -2.48
C LYS A 2 47.74 18.61 -1.59
N ARG A 3 48.08 18.32 -0.34
CA ARG A 3 47.15 17.81 0.67
C ARG A 3 46.33 18.98 1.21
N THR A 4 45.02 18.93 1.03
CA THR A 4 44.07 19.85 1.68
C THR A 4 43.89 19.45 3.15
N PRO A 5 43.80 20.41 4.10
CA PRO A 5 43.61 20.10 5.50
C PRO A 5 42.14 19.77 5.79
N THR A 6 41.92 18.63 6.44
CA THR A 6 40.62 18.22 6.99
C THR A 6 40.21 19.18 8.10
N LYS A 7 39.12 19.91 7.89
CA LYS A 7 38.53 20.83 8.87
C LYS A 7 37.93 20.02 10.02
N ALA A 8 38.51 20.10 11.21
CA ALA A 8 37.98 19.49 12.42
C ALA A 8 36.61 20.09 12.79
N PRO A 9 35.70 19.31 13.41
CA PRO A 9 34.38 19.80 13.81
C PRO A 9 34.52 20.87 14.89
N THR A 10 34.06 22.08 14.59
CA THR A 10 34.03 23.21 15.52
C THR A 10 33.19 22.84 16.75
N ALA A 11 33.83 22.83 17.92
CA ALA A 11 33.16 22.62 19.20
C ALA A 11 32.13 23.75 19.43
N ARG A 12 30.86 23.35 19.62
CA ARG A 12 29.72 24.26 19.84
C ARG A 12 29.90 25.10 21.09
N THR A 13 29.52 26.37 21.01
CA THR A 13 29.76 27.35 22.08
C THR A 13 28.82 27.11 23.29
N PRO A 14 29.22 27.46 24.52
CA PRO A 14 28.40 27.26 25.72
C PRO A 14 27.04 27.99 25.70
N LYS A 15 26.93 29.09 24.95
CA LYS A 15 25.69 29.86 24.78
C LYS A 15 24.65 29.09 23.95
N GLU A 16 25.08 28.37 22.91
CA GLU A 16 24.22 27.52 22.10
C GLU A 16 23.68 26.35 22.93
N ARG A 17 24.51 25.74 23.78
CA ARG A 17 24.09 24.65 24.69
C ARG A 17 23.05 25.09 25.72
N ARG A 18 23.17 26.31 26.25
CA ARG A 18 22.17 26.88 27.19
C ARG A 18 20.85 27.19 26.49
N GLY A 19 20.89 27.71 25.26
CA GLY A 19 19.71 27.95 24.43
C GLY A 19 18.97 26.65 24.08
N GLU A 20 19.70 25.61 23.71
CA GLU A 20 19.14 24.27 23.43
C GLU A 20 18.52 23.63 24.68
N ALA A 21 19.19 23.74 25.85
CA ALA A 21 18.66 23.22 27.10
C ALA A 21 17.37 23.94 27.53
N GLN A 22 17.31 25.27 27.37
CA GLN A 22 16.13 26.07 27.69
C GLN A 22 14.97 25.79 26.72
N LEU A 23 15.28 25.60 25.44
CA LEU A 23 14.31 25.17 24.43
C LEU A 23 13.75 23.78 24.76
N LYS A 24 14.62 22.81 25.08
CA LYS A 24 14.22 21.45 25.45
C LYS A 24 13.35 21.43 26.71
N ALA A 25 13.72 22.21 27.73
CA ALA A 25 12.93 22.34 28.95
C ALA A 25 11.54 22.96 28.68
N THR A 26 11.46 23.93 27.77
CA THR A 26 10.18 24.56 27.40
C THR A 26 9.30 23.61 26.58
N ILE A 27 9.89 22.86 25.64
CA ILE A 27 9.19 21.80 24.90
C ILE A 27 8.67 20.72 25.86
N ALA A 28 9.48 20.29 26.83
CA ALA A 28 9.07 19.30 27.83
C ALA A 28 7.89 19.79 28.68
N ARG A 29 7.90 21.06 29.10
CA ARG A 29 6.75 21.68 29.81
C ARG A 29 5.48 21.69 28.96
N ILE A 30 5.61 22.03 27.67
CA ILE A 30 4.49 22.00 26.72
C ILE A 30 3.93 20.58 26.58
N HIS A 31 4.78 19.57 26.44
CA HIS A 31 4.34 18.17 26.39
C HIS A 31 3.63 17.72 27.67
N ALA A 32 4.16 18.08 28.84
CA ALA A 32 3.53 17.76 30.11
C ALA A 32 2.15 18.41 30.25
N ALA A 33 2.00 19.68 29.84
CA ALA A 33 0.71 20.36 29.82
C ALA A 33 -0.29 19.67 28.88
N LEU A 34 0.14 19.28 27.68
CA LEU A 34 -0.69 18.56 26.71
C LEU A 34 -1.12 17.18 27.23
N GLN A 35 -0.26 16.46 27.94
CA GLN A 35 -0.62 15.18 28.57
C GLN A 35 -1.68 15.34 29.67
N VAL A 36 -1.58 16.40 30.48
CA VAL A 36 -2.61 16.71 31.50
C VAL A 36 -3.94 17.06 30.83
N LEU A 37 -3.91 17.89 29.79
CA LEU A 37 -5.12 18.23 29.02
C LEU A 37 -5.75 17.00 28.36
N GLN A 38 -4.93 16.01 27.93
CA GLN A 38 -5.42 14.77 27.34
C GLN A 38 -6.22 13.92 28.33
N GLN A 39 -5.93 14.02 29.63
CA GLN A 39 -6.67 13.33 30.68
C GLN A 39 -7.99 14.02 31.04
N GLN A 40 -8.16 15.30 30.68
CA GLN A 40 -9.34 16.10 31.02
C GLN A 40 -10.54 15.91 30.06
N ALA A 41 -10.43 14.98 29.10
CA ALA A 41 -11.49 14.42 28.24
C ALA A 41 -12.32 15.39 27.36
N GLU A 42 -12.23 16.71 27.53
CA GLU A 42 -12.90 17.67 26.66
C GLU A 42 -12.04 18.05 25.45
N PRO A 43 -12.48 17.74 24.22
CA PRO A 43 -11.76 18.14 23.02
C PRO A 43 -11.94 19.63 22.73
N PHE A 44 -10.87 20.31 22.34
CA PHE A 44 -10.87 21.73 21.97
C PHE A 44 -11.40 21.92 20.55
N LYS A 45 -12.25 22.94 20.33
CA LYS A 45 -12.90 23.15 19.01
C LYS A 45 -11.92 23.53 17.90
N ASN A 46 -10.79 24.13 18.24
CA ASN A 46 -9.77 24.48 17.27
C ASN A 46 -8.38 24.55 17.92
N ILE A 47 -7.34 24.53 17.07
CA ILE A 47 -5.96 24.59 17.55
C ILE A 47 -5.59 25.91 18.21
N SER A 48 -6.34 26.97 17.92
CA SER A 48 -6.18 28.28 18.56
C SER A 48 -6.55 28.23 20.04
N GLN A 49 -7.65 27.55 20.41
CA GLN A 49 -8.09 27.34 21.78
C GLN A 49 -7.13 26.42 22.54
N LEU A 50 -6.66 25.35 21.88
CA LEU A 50 -5.62 24.48 22.46
C LEU A 50 -4.33 25.28 22.73
N ALA A 51 -3.91 26.12 21.79
CA ALA A 51 -2.73 26.96 21.95
C ALA A 51 -2.91 28.01 23.06
N ASP A 52 -4.11 28.57 23.24
CA ASP A 52 -4.42 29.50 24.33
C ASP A 52 -4.29 28.83 25.69
N GLU A 53 -4.80 27.60 25.82
CA GLU A 53 -4.77 26.88 27.09
C GLU A 53 -3.36 26.37 27.43
N VAL A 54 -2.61 25.88 26.44
CA VAL A 54 -1.21 25.49 26.62
C VAL A 54 -0.33 26.70 26.93
N ALA A 55 -0.57 27.85 26.28
CA ALA A 55 0.12 29.11 26.56
C ALA A 55 -0.11 29.56 28.01
N ARG A 56 -1.36 29.45 28.49
CA ARG A 56 -1.76 29.75 29.87
C ARG A 56 -1.05 28.85 30.89
N ILE A 57 -0.97 27.55 30.63
CA ILE A 57 -0.34 26.58 31.55
C ILE A 57 1.19 26.74 31.55
N CYS A 58 1.80 26.95 30.40
CA CYS A 58 3.26 26.96 30.25
C CYS A 58 3.91 28.34 30.41
N GLY A 59 3.11 29.42 30.42
CA GLY A 59 3.61 30.80 30.42
C GLY A 59 4.37 31.15 29.15
N VAL A 60 3.91 30.69 27.99
CA VAL A 60 4.56 30.89 26.68
C VAL A 60 3.63 31.70 25.78
N ASP A 61 4.18 32.57 24.93
CA ASP A 61 3.37 33.32 23.98
C ASP A 61 2.69 32.39 22.96
N ARG A 62 1.36 32.51 22.87
CA ARG A 62 0.49 31.83 21.91
C ARG A 62 1.01 31.93 20.47
N SER A 63 1.58 33.07 20.09
CA SER A 63 2.12 33.30 18.74
C SER A 63 3.19 32.27 18.34
N LEU A 64 3.95 31.76 19.33
CA LEU A 64 5.00 30.76 19.13
C LEU A 64 4.44 29.37 18.82
N LEU A 65 3.23 29.07 19.29
CA LEU A 65 2.53 27.80 19.10
C LEU A 65 1.76 27.77 17.77
N LEU A 66 1.36 28.93 17.23
CA LEU A 66 0.59 29.03 15.98
C LEU A 66 1.46 29.29 14.74
N LYS A 67 2.70 29.75 14.90
CA LYS A 67 3.58 30.06 13.77
C LYS A 67 4.04 28.78 13.04
N ARG A 68 3.63 28.63 11.78
CA ARG A 68 4.05 27.53 10.89
C ARG A 68 5.58 27.44 10.81
N GLY A 69 6.12 26.22 10.92
CA GLY A 69 7.55 25.93 10.79
C GLY A 69 8.39 26.04 12.08
N LYS A 70 7.80 26.38 13.24
CA LYS A 70 8.50 26.40 14.53
C LYS A 70 8.31 25.10 15.33
N SER A 71 9.31 24.72 16.12
CA SER A 71 9.36 23.48 16.92
C SER A 71 8.17 23.31 17.87
N TYR A 72 7.57 24.40 18.34
CA TYR A 72 6.46 24.36 19.29
C TYR A 72 5.13 23.98 18.63
N ARG A 73 4.92 24.31 17.34
CA ARG A 73 3.72 23.89 16.61
C ARG A 73 3.67 22.37 16.45
N LYS A 74 4.83 21.75 16.19
CA LYS A 74 4.98 20.28 16.13
C LYS A 74 4.54 19.58 17.42
N CYS A 75 4.66 20.26 18.56
CA CYS A 75 4.22 19.71 19.85
C CYS A 75 2.69 19.60 19.91
N LEU A 76 1.95 20.57 19.35
CA LEU A 76 0.49 20.52 19.28
C LEU A 76 0.01 19.48 18.27
N ASP A 77 0.67 19.40 17.12
CA ASP A 77 0.32 18.43 16.06
C ASP A 77 0.51 16.97 16.52
N ALA A 78 1.32 16.72 17.55
CA ALA A 78 1.52 15.39 18.15
C ALA A 78 0.35 14.87 18.99
N TYR A 79 -0.64 15.73 19.33
CA TYR A 79 -1.81 15.36 20.13
C TYR A 79 -3.12 15.66 19.38
N PRO A 80 -3.38 14.98 18.25
CA PRO A 80 -4.58 15.23 17.44
C PRO A 80 -5.88 14.93 18.20
N GLY A 81 -5.85 14.02 19.18
CA GLY A 81 -7.01 13.68 20.01
C GLY A 81 -7.50 14.79 20.93
N LEU A 82 -6.72 15.88 21.10
CA LEU A 82 -7.14 17.08 21.83
C LEU A 82 -7.96 18.04 20.95
N LEU A 83 -8.04 17.81 19.64
CA LEU A 83 -8.78 18.65 18.71
C LEU A 83 -10.10 17.96 18.36
N GLY A 84 -11.21 18.62 18.65
CA GLY A 84 -12.58 18.14 18.41
C GLY A 84 -13.00 18.13 16.95
N ASP A 85 -12.12 18.51 16.02
CA ASP A 85 -12.41 18.59 14.59
C ASP A 85 -12.40 17.22 13.87
N GLY A 86 -12.30 16.11 14.60
CA GLY A 86 -12.30 14.78 13.95
C GLY A 86 -11.18 14.63 12.93
N SER A 87 -10.09 15.39 13.07
CA SER A 87 -8.86 15.15 12.31
C SER A 87 -8.35 13.79 12.76
N THR A 88 -8.77 12.77 12.04
CA THR A 88 -8.19 11.44 12.06
C THR A 88 -6.68 11.62 12.12
N PRO A 89 -5.98 10.92 13.02
CA PRO A 89 -4.52 10.96 13.01
C PRO A 89 -4.09 10.72 11.56
N PRO A 90 -3.14 11.52 11.02
CA PRO A 90 -2.62 11.23 9.70
C PRO A 90 -2.22 9.77 9.74
N THR A 91 -2.85 8.96 8.88
CA THR A 91 -2.49 7.56 8.76
C THR A 91 -0.97 7.49 8.61
N PRO A 92 -0.28 6.49 9.20
CA PRO A 92 1.19 6.44 9.25
C PRO A 92 1.87 6.48 7.87
N TYR A 93 1.09 6.46 6.80
CA TYR A 93 1.50 6.64 5.41
C TYR A 93 1.64 8.11 4.96
N ASN A 94 1.25 9.09 5.79
CA ASN A 94 1.23 10.51 5.42
C ASN A 94 2.40 11.32 6.02
N THR A 95 3.37 10.67 6.65
CA THR A 95 4.70 11.25 6.83
C THR A 95 5.40 11.20 5.48
N ASP A 96 6.05 12.30 5.06
CA ASP A 96 6.90 12.37 3.87
C ASP A 96 7.83 11.13 3.83
N ILE A 97 7.39 10.08 3.13
CA ILE A 97 8.15 8.84 3.00
C ILE A 97 9.28 9.19 2.04
N ASP A 98 10.51 8.94 2.48
CA ASP A 98 11.70 9.13 1.65
C ASP A 98 11.47 8.45 0.29
N PRO A 99 11.58 9.16 -0.85
CA PRO A 99 11.39 8.55 -2.17
C PRO A 99 12.35 7.40 -2.45
N LEU A 100 13.45 7.25 -1.68
CA LEU A 100 14.35 6.10 -1.71
C LEU A 100 13.89 4.91 -0.84
N HIS A 101 12.74 5.01 -0.17
CA HIS A 101 12.19 3.90 0.60
C HIS A 101 11.82 2.74 -0.35
N PRO A 102 12.20 1.49 -0.06
CA PRO A 102 12.00 0.34 -0.97
C PRO A 102 10.56 0.15 -1.45
N VAL A 103 9.57 0.51 -0.62
CA VAL A 103 8.15 0.45 -0.98
C VAL A 103 7.78 1.50 -2.03
N MET A 104 8.36 2.71 -1.95
CA MET A 104 8.13 3.75 -2.96
C MET A 104 8.81 3.42 -4.29
N ILE A 105 10.05 2.91 -4.25
CA ILE A 105 10.75 2.43 -5.46
C ILE A 105 9.93 1.35 -6.18
N ARG A 106 9.31 0.44 -5.41
CA ARG A 106 8.45 -0.59 -5.99
C ARG A 106 7.15 -0.01 -6.56
N ASN A 107 6.57 1.01 -5.92
CA ASN A 107 5.39 1.69 -6.45
C ASN A 107 5.70 2.47 -7.72
N THR A 108 6.83 3.19 -7.80
CA THR A 108 7.22 3.91 -9.02
C THR A 108 7.47 2.95 -10.18
N GLN A 109 8.10 1.79 -9.92
CA GLN A 109 8.28 0.74 -10.92
C GLN A 109 6.94 0.16 -11.40
N LEU A 110 5.98 -0.06 -10.49
CA LEU A 110 4.63 -0.53 -10.83
C LEU A 110 3.81 0.52 -11.59
N GLU A 111 4.00 1.81 -11.31
CA GLU A 111 3.37 2.90 -12.06
C GLU A 111 3.94 3.01 -13.48
N GLU A 112 5.24 2.84 -13.66
CA GLU A 112 5.88 2.77 -14.98
C GLU A 112 5.40 1.57 -15.80
N GLU A 113 5.27 0.39 -15.19
CA GLU A 113 4.71 -0.79 -15.86
C GLU A 113 3.23 -0.59 -16.21
N ASN A 114 2.44 0.02 -15.33
CA ASN A 114 1.06 0.38 -15.64
C ASN A 114 0.96 1.37 -16.79
N ALA A 115 1.85 2.36 -16.86
CA ALA A 115 1.89 3.31 -17.96
C ALA A 115 2.24 2.61 -19.29
N LYS A 116 3.18 1.65 -19.28
CA LYS A 116 3.50 0.82 -20.45
C LYS A 116 2.31 -0.04 -20.89
N LEU A 117 1.63 -0.70 -19.96
CA LEU A 117 0.46 -1.52 -20.26
C LEU A 117 -0.69 -0.67 -20.82
N ARG A 118 -0.93 0.51 -20.25
CA ARG A 118 -1.92 1.46 -20.80
C ARG A 118 -1.56 1.92 -22.21
N ASN A 119 -0.29 2.25 -22.45
CA ASN A 119 0.16 2.63 -23.80
C ASN A 119 0.02 1.47 -24.80
N ILE A 120 0.27 0.23 -24.40
CA ILE A 120 0.05 -0.95 -25.24
C ILE A 120 -1.45 -1.13 -25.55
N VAL A 121 -2.32 -0.99 -24.55
CA VAL A 121 -3.78 -1.07 -24.75
C VAL A 121 -4.28 0.07 -25.64
N ASP A 122 -3.75 1.27 -25.47
CA ASP A 122 -4.05 2.43 -26.30
C ASP A 122 -3.56 2.23 -27.74
N ASP A 123 -2.38 1.64 -27.94
CA ASP A 123 -1.83 1.35 -29.27
C ASP A 123 -2.60 0.22 -29.98
N LEU A 124 -3.01 -0.81 -29.23
CA LEU A 124 -3.88 -1.87 -29.72
C LEU A 124 -5.29 -1.36 -30.06
N SER A 125 -5.81 -0.37 -29.32
CA SER A 125 -7.12 0.23 -29.60
C SER A 125 -7.12 1.23 -30.76
N LYS A 126 -5.97 1.85 -31.04
CA LYS A 126 -5.78 2.80 -32.16
C LYS A 126 -5.38 2.13 -33.47
N ARG A 127 -4.97 0.86 -33.45
CA ARG A 127 -4.76 0.08 -34.69
C ARG A 127 -6.11 -0.04 -35.43
N PRO A 128 -6.24 0.48 -36.66
CA PRO A 128 -7.40 0.16 -37.48
C PRO A 128 -7.39 -1.35 -37.73
N VAL A 129 -8.53 -2.00 -37.52
CA VAL A 129 -8.78 -3.40 -37.87
C VAL A 129 -8.70 -3.54 -39.40
N GLN A 130 -7.49 -3.58 -39.93
CA GLN A 130 -7.19 -3.94 -41.32
C GLN A 130 -6.39 -5.23 -41.33
N ALA A 131 -7.03 -6.31 -40.91
CA ALA A 131 -6.74 -7.67 -41.37
C ALA A 131 -7.89 -8.63 -41.01
N ALA A 132 -9.12 -8.26 -41.36
CA ALA A 132 -10.12 -9.24 -41.81
C ALA A 132 -10.36 -8.96 -43.30
N ARG A 133 -9.28 -8.95 -44.08
CA ARG A 133 -9.37 -9.00 -45.53
C ARG A 133 -9.65 -10.46 -45.86
N SER A 134 -10.86 -10.71 -46.32
CA SER A 134 -11.38 -11.97 -46.83
C SER A 134 -10.30 -12.76 -47.58
N GLN A 135 -9.80 -13.82 -46.96
CA GLN A 135 -9.29 -14.98 -47.68
C GLN A 135 -10.32 -16.10 -47.52
N ASP A 136 -11.46 -15.90 -48.19
CA ASP A 136 -12.20 -17.03 -48.75
C ASP A 136 -11.33 -17.63 -49.86
N ALA A 137 -10.41 -18.51 -49.49
CA ALA A 137 -9.80 -19.48 -50.39
C ALA A 137 -9.16 -20.60 -49.57
N ALA A 138 -9.99 -21.61 -49.27
CA ALA A 138 -9.60 -23.01 -49.12
C ALA A 138 -8.46 -23.35 -48.15
N THR A 139 -8.79 -23.64 -46.89
CA THR A 139 -8.39 -24.94 -46.31
C THR A 139 -9.29 -25.31 -45.13
N LYS A 140 -10.21 -26.26 -45.36
CA LYS A 140 -10.80 -27.06 -44.28
C LYS A 140 -9.64 -27.73 -43.53
N THR A 141 -9.42 -27.42 -42.24
CA THR A 141 -8.74 -28.26 -41.20
C THR A 141 -8.07 -27.50 -40.02
N SER A 142 -8.13 -26.16 -39.91
CA SER A 142 -7.40 -25.44 -38.84
C SER A 142 -8.12 -25.32 -37.48
N GLY A 143 -9.46 -25.36 -37.44
CA GLY A 143 -10.21 -25.12 -36.19
C GLY A 143 -9.98 -26.15 -35.08
N VAL A 144 -9.54 -27.36 -35.44
CA VAL A 144 -9.24 -28.44 -34.48
C VAL A 144 -7.97 -28.15 -33.69
N ALA A 145 -6.98 -27.48 -34.29
CA ALA A 145 -5.67 -27.25 -33.66
C ALA A 145 -5.72 -26.11 -32.62
N GLU A 146 -6.48 -25.04 -32.90
CA GLU A 146 -6.68 -23.93 -31.96
C GLU A 146 -7.50 -24.38 -30.75
N TYR A 147 -8.61 -25.08 -30.98
CA TYR A 147 -9.43 -25.64 -29.90
C TYR A 147 -8.63 -26.63 -29.04
N ARG A 148 -7.76 -27.44 -29.64
CA ARG A 148 -6.88 -28.37 -28.91
C ARG A 148 -5.88 -27.62 -28.01
N ARG A 149 -5.33 -26.50 -28.47
CA ARG A 149 -4.38 -25.70 -27.68
C ARG A 149 -5.08 -25.01 -26.51
N GLU A 150 -6.24 -24.39 -26.74
CA GLU A 150 -7.02 -23.74 -25.69
C GLU A 150 -7.50 -24.74 -24.64
N TYR A 151 -7.93 -25.92 -25.09
CA TYR A 151 -8.27 -27.06 -24.24
C TYR A 151 -7.09 -27.49 -23.36
N GLU A 152 -5.90 -27.65 -23.95
CA GLU A 152 -4.71 -28.08 -23.23
C GLU A 152 -4.22 -27.02 -22.22
N VAL A 153 -4.29 -25.74 -22.57
CA VAL A 153 -3.98 -24.62 -21.65
C VAL A 153 -4.95 -24.61 -20.48
N THR A 154 -6.25 -24.83 -20.74
CA THR A 154 -7.27 -24.89 -19.70
C THR A 154 -7.02 -26.05 -18.73
N CYS A 155 -6.68 -27.24 -19.26
CA CYS A 155 -6.35 -28.39 -18.42
C CYS A 155 -5.08 -28.16 -17.58
N GLN A 156 -4.04 -27.53 -18.13
CA GLN A 156 -2.85 -27.14 -17.38
C GLN A 156 -3.14 -26.12 -16.27
N LEU A 157 -4.09 -25.21 -16.50
CA LEU A 157 -4.51 -24.25 -15.48
C LEU A 157 -5.22 -24.96 -14.31
N VAL A 158 -6.13 -25.90 -14.61
CA VAL A 158 -6.79 -26.72 -13.59
C VAL A 158 -5.77 -27.48 -12.75
N ASP A 159 -4.74 -28.05 -13.38
CA ASP A 159 -3.67 -28.76 -12.68
C ASP A 159 -2.89 -27.85 -11.70
N ARG A 160 -2.51 -26.65 -12.14
CA ARG A 160 -1.86 -25.65 -11.28
C ARG A 160 -2.74 -25.23 -10.09
N ILE A 161 -4.05 -25.11 -10.30
CA ILE A 161 -5.00 -24.76 -9.23
C ILE A 161 -5.06 -25.88 -8.19
N LEU A 162 -5.13 -27.14 -8.64
CA LEU A 162 -5.15 -28.32 -7.76
C LEU A 162 -3.84 -28.45 -6.96
N ASP A 163 -2.70 -28.17 -7.59
CA ASP A 163 -1.40 -28.16 -6.91
C ASP A 163 -1.28 -27.05 -5.86
N HIS A 164 -1.80 -25.85 -6.18
CA HIS A 164 -1.71 -24.71 -5.28
C HIS A 164 -2.68 -24.81 -4.10
N LYS A 165 -3.92 -25.29 -4.33
CA LYS A 165 -4.95 -25.42 -3.29
C LYS A 165 -5.25 -26.89 -2.99
N ARG A 166 -4.42 -27.49 -2.12
CA ARG A 166 -4.50 -28.91 -1.68
C ARG A 166 -5.84 -29.35 -1.08
N ALA A 167 -6.68 -28.40 -0.68
CA ALA A 167 -8.02 -28.63 -0.16
C ALA A 167 -9.05 -28.90 -1.27
N ILE A 168 -8.77 -28.49 -2.52
CA ILE A 168 -9.59 -28.86 -3.67
C ILE A 168 -9.12 -30.23 -4.15
N ARG A 169 -10.04 -31.17 -4.25
CA ARG A 169 -9.78 -32.54 -4.73
C ARG A 169 -10.89 -33.01 -5.64
N ILE A 170 -10.56 -33.96 -6.51
CA ILE A 170 -11.57 -34.68 -7.29
C ILE A 170 -12.02 -35.87 -6.44
N ILE A 171 -13.30 -35.91 -6.08
CA ILE A 171 -13.91 -36.96 -5.28
C ILE A 171 -15.19 -37.39 -6.02
N ASN A 172 -15.36 -38.69 -6.26
CA ASN A 172 -16.52 -39.23 -7.00
C ASN A 172 -16.79 -38.49 -8.32
N ASP A 173 -15.73 -38.27 -9.11
CA ASP A 173 -15.80 -37.51 -10.37
C ASP A 173 -16.37 -36.10 -10.22
N THR A 174 -16.23 -35.46 -9.05
CA THR A 174 -16.63 -34.06 -8.85
C THR A 174 -15.51 -33.26 -8.20
N LEU A 175 -15.33 -32.03 -8.66
CA LEU A 175 -14.33 -31.13 -8.10
C LEU A 175 -14.87 -30.54 -6.80
N THR A 176 -14.28 -30.90 -5.68
CA THR A 176 -14.81 -30.60 -4.35
C THR A 176 -13.80 -29.83 -3.51
N ASP A 177 -14.25 -28.75 -2.88
CA ASP A 177 -13.47 -27.98 -1.91
C ASP A 177 -13.70 -28.51 -0.50
N LEU A 178 -12.60 -28.88 0.18
CA LEU A 178 -12.60 -29.33 1.56
C LEU A 178 -12.14 -28.25 2.55
N SER A 179 -11.89 -27.01 2.10
CA SER A 179 -11.40 -25.92 2.95
C SER A 179 -12.46 -25.20 3.78
N ASP A 180 -13.73 -25.60 3.68
CA ASP A 180 -14.81 -24.93 4.41
C ASP A 180 -14.78 -25.24 5.92
N VAL A 181 -15.01 -24.20 6.72
CA VAL A 181 -15.00 -24.25 8.20
C VAL A 181 -16.13 -25.15 8.73
N SER A 182 -17.17 -25.35 7.92
CA SER A 182 -18.31 -26.23 8.21
C SER A 182 -17.97 -27.73 8.18
N GLY A 183 -16.83 -28.11 7.58
CA GLY A 183 -16.47 -29.52 7.34
C GLY A 183 -17.33 -30.22 6.28
N ILE A 184 -18.25 -29.50 5.63
CA ILE A 184 -19.09 -30.04 4.56
C ILE A 184 -18.35 -29.83 3.22
N PRO A 185 -18.05 -30.90 2.47
CA PRO A 185 -17.41 -30.78 1.16
C PRO A 185 -18.28 -29.95 0.20
N LYS A 186 -17.72 -28.88 -0.38
CA LYS A 186 -18.45 -28.00 -1.30
C LYS A 186 -18.15 -28.37 -2.75
N PRO A 187 -19.12 -28.85 -3.53
CA PRO A 187 -18.90 -29.11 -4.95
C PRO A 187 -18.69 -27.79 -5.69
N ILE A 188 -17.55 -27.67 -6.38
CA ILE A 188 -17.17 -26.55 -7.24
C ILE A 188 -17.58 -26.83 -8.69
N ALA A 189 -17.37 -28.07 -9.15
CA ALA A 189 -17.75 -28.51 -10.50
C ALA A 189 -18.27 -29.94 -10.46
N ASP A 190 -19.28 -30.20 -11.29
CA ASP A 190 -19.93 -31.50 -11.46
C ASP A 190 -19.13 -32.43 -12.38
N SER A 191 -19.60 -33.67 -12.50
CA SER A 191 -18.92 -34.70 -13.27
C SER A 191 -18.85 -34.42 -14.76
N THR A 192 -19.84 -33.70 -15.29
CA THR A 192 -19.85 -33.34 -16.71
C THR A 192 -18.76 -32.33 -17.05
N LEU A 193 -18.50 -31.36 -16.17
CA LEU A 193 -17.48 -30.34 -16.37
C LEU A 193 -16.06 -30.82 -16.09
N ILE A 194 -15.87 -31.78 -15.18
CA ILE A 194 -14.53 -32.29 -14.85
C ILE A 194 -14.09 -33.46 -15.75
N ALA A 195 -15.02 -34.18 -16.39
CA ALA A 195 -14.71 -35.34 -17.22
C ALA A 195 -13.62 -35.08 -18.29
N PRO A 196 -13.65 -33.96 -19.05
CA PRO A 196 -12.59 -33.70 -20.03
C PRO A 196 -11.21 -33.55 -19.38
N TYR A 197 -11.11 -32.86 -18.23
CA TYR A 197 -9.85 -32.74 -17.50
C TYR A 197 -9.34 -34.09 -16.99
N VAL A 198 -10.23 -34.94 -16.48
CA VAL A 198 -9.87 -36.29 -15.99
C VAL A 198 -9.36 -37.16 -17.15
N GLU A 199 -10.04 -37.14 -18.30
CA GLU A 199 -9.60 -37.85 -19.51
C GLU A 199 -8.22 -37.34 -19.98
N TRP A 200 -8.02 -36.02 -20.01
CA TRP A 200 -6.74 -35.43 -20.39
C TRP A 200 -5.61 -35.79 -19.41
N LYS A 201 -5.89 -35.81 -18.10
CA LYS A 201 -4.92 -36.18 -17.06
C LYS A 201 -4.52 -37.64 -17.17
N ASN A 202 -5.49 -38.53 -17.37
CA ASN A 202 -5.26 -39.97 -17.53
C ASN A 202 -4.52 -40.30 -18.84
N ALA A 203 -4.71 -39.51 -19.89
CA ALA A 203 -3.99 -39.69 -21.16
C ALA A 203 -2.50 -39.29 -21.10
N ARG A 204 -2.08 -38.57 -20.05
CA ARG A 204 -0.68 -38.10 -19.85
C ARG A 204 0.07 -38.82 -18.72
N ALA A 205 -0.64 -39.60 -17.91
CA ALA A 205 -0.07 -40.42 -16.82
C ALA A 205 0.47 -41.76 -17.36
#